data_AF-A0A4S5AD39-F1
#
_entry.id   AF-A0A4S5AD39-F1
#
_cell.length_a   1.000
_cell.length_b   1.000
_cell.length_c   1.000
_cell.angle_alpha   90.00
_cell.angle_beta   90.00
_cell.angle_gamma   90.00
#
_symmetry.space_group_name_H-M   'P 1'
#
loop_
_entity.id
_entity.type
_entity.pdbx_description
1 polymer ?
#
loop_
_entity_poly.entity_id
_entity_poly.type
_entity_poly.pdbx_seq_one_letter_code
_entity_poly.pdbx_strand_id
1 'polypeptide(L)'
;MSQLPFIQRRTSRLMAALAVTALSGSLLAAPTSGAAAEPPAPRSAPSTALPDVPVPSVRGPVPSRLDAPGNNRIFFGTDLDIAGRGYVEEEFFYGGEANVYDATVAGGIGARPTPSPTAGVVSTGHDYTTRMVVRRPAKARDFNGTVVVEWLNATSGYDVEALWFRTHEYFLREGIAWVGITVQSAPITHPTRGLKAFSPTRCGVLDLTDGGRFTSGDPLSYDVFAQGLQAVRQAGVLGALQPEVETIMGAGVSQSAGRLSVYTNAVHVRTAPTMDAAPLYIGGERMRDDLDLPVFKVLSETEYTAPASANEISSLQPDSDRMRTWSVAGTSHSDWASFAVRYALLRRDQPSASLSDSCALPSRSRVPDRYTLAAAMDQAVAWSEEGTEPARGAGIALAADGRTVLRDELGNVLRGIRLAPFEVATALDTGYNENRPGLGGLCFLNGTHVPFDTGTLDRLYPSPGRYRSEFARVVNRNVREGFVLPEDAQEMLRDASASLAGRGLQCGSLCANVAQFPIQPSTQLLRDHTQFLYLDGGERLLGLLDRATRSVAEGQTDPTKQADHYARAVKELQEYEAALATLEQRGAVTPEQADLLGGYAQILIAELRG
;
A
#
# COMPACT_ATOMS: atom_id res chain seq x y z
N MET A 1 0.33 8.96 37.74
CA MET A 1 1.70 9.09 38.29
C MET A 1 2.35 7.71 38.30
N SER A 2 3.30 7.52 37.37
CA SER A 2 4.47 6.62 37.39
C SER A 2 4.81 6.32 35.94
N GLN A 3 5.67 7.18 35.39
CA GLN A 3 6.28 7.02 34.07
C GLN A 3 7.24 5.83 34.12
N LEU A 4 7.14 4.92 33.16
CA LEU A 4 8.18 3.94 32.86
C LEU A 4 8.91 4.40 31.58
N PRO A 5 10.24 4.31 31.53
CA PRO A 5 11.02 4.89 30.45
C PRO A 5 10.98 4.01 29.19
N PHE A 6 10.93 4.69 28.05
CA PHE A 6 11.20 4.13 26.72
C PHE A 6 12.61 3.51 26.71
N ILE A 7 12.70 2.18 26.61
CA ILE A 7 13.94 1.47 26.32
C ILE A 7 13.90 1.08 24.85
N GLN A 8 14.73 1.74 24.04
CA GLN A 8 15.08 1.29 22.69
C GLN A 8 15.66 -0.12 22.78
N ARG A 9 15.04 -1.09 22.12
CA ARG A 9 15.62 -2.40 21.86
C ARG A 9 16.13 -2.43 20.43
N ARG A 10 17.45 -2.46 20.26
CA ARG A 10 18.08 -3.14 19.11
C ARG A 10 17.71 -4.61 19.24
N THR A 11 16.78 -5.11 18.44
CA THR A 11 16.45 -6.53 18.39
C THR A 11 17.48 -7.26 17.56
N SER A 12 18.59 -7.67 18.18
CA SER A 12 19.33 -8.83 17.70
C SER A 12 18.46 -10.06 17.97
N ARG A 13 17.77 -10.57 16.95
CA ARG A 13 17.01 -11.83 17.04
C ARG A 13 18.00 -13.00 17.02
N LEU A 14 18.43 -13.47 18.19
CA LEU A 14 19.05 -14.79 18.33
C LEU A 14 17.97 -15.87 18.19
N MET A 15 17.97 -16.60 17.07
CA MET A 15 17.23 -17.86 16.95
C MET A 15 17.90 -18.95 17.80
N ALA A 16 17.11 -19.59 18.67
CA ALA A 16 17.50 -20.80 19.37
C ALA A 16 17.42 -22.01 18.41
N ALA A 17 18.56 -22.51 17.95
CA ALA A 17 18.66 -23.76 17.20
C ALA A 17 18.63 -24.96 18.16
N LEU A 18 17.62 -25.83 18.04
CA LEU A 18 17.65 -27.18 18.62
C LEU A 18 18.56 -28.07 17.77
N ALA A 19 19.71 -28.46 18.31
CA ALA A 19 20.62 -29.42 17.70
C ALA A 19 20.12 -30.86 17.94
N VAL A 20 19.74 -31.56 16.87
CA VAL A 20 19.56 -33.02 16.85
C VAL A 20 20.93 -33.64 16.56
N THR A 21 21.48 -34.35 17.54
CA THR A 21 22.75 -35.08 17.43
C THR A 21 22.50 -36.46 16.81
N ALA A 22 22.99 -36.69 15.60
CA ALA A 22 23.10 -38.02 15.01
C ALA A 22 24.56 -38.49 15.08
N LEU A 23 24.85 -39.44 15.98
CA LEU A 23 26.09 -40.21 15.96
C LEU A 23 26.07 -41.15 14.75
N SER A 24 27.12 -41.12 13.93
CA SER A 24 27.50 -42.25 13.07
C SER A 24 29.01 -42.40 13.08
N GLY A 25 29.45 -43.63 13.33
CA GLY A 25 30.80 -43.97 13.75
C GLY A 25 31.81 -44.01 12.62
N SER A 26 33.04 -43.70 12.99
CA SER A 26 34.23 -43.76 12.17
C SER A 26 34.68 -45.21 11.94
N LEU A 27 34.94 -45.58 10.69
CA LEU A 27 35.75 -46.73 10.33
C LEU A 27 36.95 -46.23 9.52
N LEU A 28 38.13 -46.32 10.15
CA LEU A 28 39.42 -46.07 9.52
C LEU A 28 39.77 -47.21 8.56
N ALA A 29 40.14 -46.87 7.33
CA ALA A 29 40.99 -47.70 6.48
C ALA A 29 41.99 -46.79 5.74
N ALA A 30 43.28 -47.09 5.92
CA ALA A 30 44.42 -46.42 5.30
C ALA A 30 44.67 -46.93 3.85
N PRO A 31 45.46 -46.21 3.03
CA PRO A 31 45.27 -46.14 1.58
C PRO A 31 46.12 -47.15 0.79
N THR A 32 45.66 -47.50 -0.41
CA THR A 32 46.49 -48.09 -1.47
C THR A 32 46.69 -47.06 -2.57
N SER A 33 47.95 -46.69 -2.79
CA SER A 33 48.41 -45.75 -3.81
C SER A 33 48.27 -46.33 -5.22
N GLY A 34 47.36 -45.77 -6.01
CA GLY A 34 47.29 -45.93 -7.47
C GLY A 34 47.29 -44.55 -8.11
N ALA A 35 48.31 -44.25 -8.91
CA ALA A 35 48.42 -42.99 -9.65
C ALA A 35 47.32 -42.92 -10.71
N ALA A 36 46.28 -42.14 -10.45
CA ALA A 36 45.28 -41.73 -11.43
C ALA A 36 45.62 -40.32 -11.92
N ALA A 37 45.69 -40.15 -13.25
CA ALA A 37 45.92 -38.86 -13.88
C ALA A 37 44.79 -37.87 -13.51
N GLU A 38 45.19 -36.67 -13.07
CA GLU A 38 44.28 -35.55 -12.77
C GLU A 38 43.48 -35.17 -14.03
N PRO A 39 42.14 -35.04 -13.94
CA PRO A 39 41.37 -34.43 -15.02
C PRO A 39 41.75 -32.95 -15.14
N PRO A 40 41.78 -32.36 -16.35
CA PRO A 40 42.13 -30.96 -16.52
C PRO A 40 41.15 -30.09 -15.73
N ALA A 41 41.69 -29.17 -14.93
CA ALA A 41 40.91 -28.20 -14.19
C ALA A 41 39.91 -27.50 -15.14
N PRO A 42 38.63 -27.33 -14.74
CA PRO A 42 37.69 -26.58 -15.54
C PRO A 42 38.23 -25.17 -15.71
N ARG A 43 38.45 -24.75 -16.97
CA ARG A 43 38.71 -23.36 -17.29
C ARG A 43 37.50 -22.56 -16.82
N SER A 44 37.65 -21.81 -15.73
CA SER A 44 36.70 -20.79 -15.31
C SER A 44 36.55 -19.81 -16.47
N ALA A 45 35.40 -19.84 -17.14
CA ALA A 45 35.02 -18.75 -18.03
C ALA A 45 35.05 -17.46 -17.21
N PRO A 46 35.60 -16.35 -17.75
CA PRO A 46 35.52 -15.07 -17.06
C PRO A 46 34.05 -14.73 -16.87
N SER A 47 33.59 -14.68 -15.62
CA SER A 47 32.33 -14.04 -15.26
C SER A 47 32.48 -12.56 -15.57
N THR A 48 32.08 -12.13 -16.76
CA THR A 48 31.96 -10.70 -17.07
C THR A 48 30.92 -10.12 -16.14
N ALA A 49 31.36 -9.30 -15.18
CA ALA A 49 30.47 -8.54 -14.31
C ALA A 49 29.49 -7.71 -15.17
N LEU A 50 28.23 -7.67 -14.74
CA LEU A 50 27.21 -6.87 -15.41
C LEU A 50 27.56 -5.37 -15.32
N PRO A 51 27.22 -4.55 -16.32
CA PRO A 51 27.49 -3.11 -16.30
C PRO A 51 26.68 -2.41 -15.19
N ASP A 52 27.26 -1.37 -14.61
CA ASP A 52 26.57 -0.54 -13.63
C ASP A 52 25.54 0.39 -14.29
N VAL A 53 24.46 0.68 -13.55
CA VAL A 53 23.53 1.77 -13.90
C VAL A 53 24.17 3.12 -13.55
N PRO A 54 24.18 4.12 -14.45
CA PRO A 54 24.73 5.44 -14.16
C PRO A 54 24.07 6.12 -12.95
N VAL A 55 24.86 6.81 -12.14
CA VAL A 55 24.32 7.70 -11.09
C VAL A 55 23.89 9.01 -11.76
N PRO A 56 22.61 9.42 -11.67
CA PRO A 56 22.15 10.63 -12.34
C PRO A 56 22.61 11.89 -11.60
N SER A 57 22.55 13.04 -12.29
CA SER A 57 22.70 14.33 -11.64
C SER A 57 21.47 14.64 -10.79
N VAL A 58 21.65 15.12 -9.56
CA VAL A 58 20.57 15.43 -8.63
C VAL A 58 20.66 16.88 -8.18
N ARG A 59 19.51 17.56 -8.15
CA ARG A 59 19.33 18.92 -7.64
C ARG A 59 18.20 18.96 -6.62
N GLY A 60 18.53 19.33 -5.40
CA GLY A 60 17.57 19.56 -4.33
C GLY A 60 18.22 19.57 -2.94
N PRO A 61 17.43 19.60 -1.86
CA PRO A 61 15.97 19.63 -1.89
C PRO A 61 15.44 20.92 -2.55
N VAL A 62 14.43 20.80 -3.41
CA VAL A 62 13.76 21.93 -4.04
C VAL A 62 12.84 22.58 -3.00
N PRO A 63 12.95 23.89 -2.74
CA PRO A 63 12.10 24.56 -1.76
C PRO A 63 10.61 24.37 -2.09
N SER A 64 9.84 23.97 -1.08
CA SER A 64 8.41 23.73 -1.16
C SER A 64 7.74 24.36 0.06
N ARG A 65 6.69 25.15 -0.16
CA ARG A 65 5.85 25.68 0.93
C ARG A 65 4.38 25.64 0.50
N LEU A 66 3.52 25.16 1.38
CA LEU A 66 2.10 24.95 1.08
C LEU A 66 1.39 26.24 0.63
N ASP A 67 1.76 27.37 1.21
CA ASP A 67 1.24 28.72 0.96
C ASP A 67 1.95 29.47 -0.20
N ALA A 68 2.85 28.81 -0.95
CA ALA A 68 3.59 29.47 -2.01
C ALA A 68 2.70 29.83 -3.23
N PRO A 69 2.86 31.04 -3.81
CA PRO A 69 2.08 31.45 -4.97
C PRO A 69 2.34 30.55 -6.18
N GLY A 70 1.32 30.37 -7.03
CA GLY A 70 1.42 29.55 -8.24
C GLY A 70 1.67 28.06 -7.96
N ASN A 71 1.20 27.55 -6.81
CA ASN A 71 1.43 26.18 -6.36
C ASN A 71 2.92 25.79 -6.39
N ASN A 72 3.82 26.68 -5.98
CA ASN A 72 5.26 26.36 -5.92
C ASN A 72 5.57 25.47 -4.70
N ARG A 73 5.03 24.25 -4.74
CA ARG A 73 5.08 23.22 -3.71
C ARG A 73 5.04 21.82 -4.32
N ILE A 74 5.32 20.82 -3.49
CA ILE A 74 5.20 19.41 -3.84
C ILE A 74 3.74 19.11 -4.22
N PHE A 75 3.53 18.61 -5.44
CA PHE A 75 2.24 18.07 -5.85
C PHE A 75 1.93 16.84 -5.01
N PHE A 76 0.75 16.78 -4.40
CA PHE A 76 0.37 15.75 -3.41
C PHE A 76 1.33 15.66 -2.22
N GLY A 77 2.02 16.76 -1.87
CA GLY A 77 2.79 16.82 -0.62
C GLY A 77 1.90 16.46 0.58
N THR A 78 2.40 15.61 1.47
CA THR A 78 1.58 14.95 2.48
C THR A 78 0.86 15.97 3.37
N ASP A 79 -0.40 15.69 3.69
CA ASP A 79 -1.17 16.41 4.68
C ASP A 79 -1.08 15.77 6.07
N LEU A 80 -0.36 14.65 6.21
CA LEU A 80 -0.11 13.99 7.49
C LEU A 80 0.93 14.77 8.31
N ASP A 81 0.79 14.79 9.64
CA ASP A 81 1.83 15.30 10.55
C ASP A 81 3.01 14.31 10.67
N ILE A 82 3.76 14.19 9.58
CA ILE A 82 4.98 13.37 9.56
C ILE A 82 6.10 14.00 10.41
N ALA A 83 6.09 15.32 10.59
CA ALA A 83 7.09 16.03 11.38
C ALA A 83 6.98 15.70 12.87
N GLY A 84 5.75 15.63 13.41
CA GLY A 84 5.47 15.14 14.75
C GLY A 84 5.92 13.70 14.99
N ARG A 85 6.05 12.91 13.91
CA ARG A 85 6.61 11.54 13.91
C ARG A 85 8.10 11.48 13.59
N GLY A 86 8.78 12.63 13.53
CA GLY A 86 10.22 12.71 13.32
C GLY A 86 10.65 12.51 11.87
N TYR A 87 9.74 12.67 10.90
CA TYR A 87 10.01 12.56 9.47
C TYR A 87 10.10 13.93 8.79
N VAL A 88 10.71 13.94 7.61
CA VAL A 88 10.74 15.08 6.69
C VAL A 88 10.23 14.66 5.32
N GLU A 89 9.61 15.59 4.60
CA GLU A 89 9.25 15.45 3.18
C GLU A 89 10.06 16.45 2.35
N GLU A 90 10.78 15.96 1.35
CA GLU A 90 11.64 16.73 0.47
C GLU A 90 11.40 16.30 -0.99
N GLU A 91 11.72 17.18 -1.93
CA GLU A 91 11.62 16.87 -3.36
C GLU A 91 12.91 17.20 -4.07
N PHE A 92 13.31 16.32 -4.98
CA PHE A 92 14.54 16.46 -5.75
C PHE A 92 14.21 16.34 -7.22
N PHE A 93 14.89 17.14 -8.05
CA PHE A 93 14.92 16.92 -9.49
C PHE A 93 16.20 16.18 -9.84
N TYR A 94 16.11 15.25 -10.77
CA TYR A 94 17.28 14.54 -11.26
C TYR A 94 17.17 14.27 -12.74
N GLY A 95 18.32 14.09 -13.39
CA GLY A 95 18.39 13.90 -14.83
C GLY A 95 19.70 13.29 -15.26
N GLY A 96 19.68 12.74 -16.46
CA GLY A 96 20.78 12.05 -17.11
C GLY A 96 20.36 11.59 -18.49
N GLU A 97 21.09 10.61 -19.03
CA GLU A 97 20.79 9.98 -20.31
C GLU A 97 20.21 8.58 -20.08
N ALA A 98 19.15 8.23 -20.81
CA ALA A 98 18.47 6.94 -20.74
C ALA A 98 18.58 6.18 -22.07
N ASN A 99 18.52 4.86 -21.99
CA ASN A 99 18.38 3.99 -23.15
C ASN A 99 16.90 3.70 -23.45
N VAL A 100 16.65 3.32 -24.70
CA VAL A 100 15.40 2.70 -25.14
C VAL A 100 15.63 1.21 -25.31
N TYR A 101 14.70 0.41 -24.79
CA TYR A 101 14.74 -1.05 -24.88
C TYR A 101 13.66 -1.57 -25.83
N ASP A 102 13.87 -2.75 -26.42
CA ASP A 102 12.84 -3.49 -27.16
C ASP A 102 11.87 -4.26 -26.25
N ALA A 103 11.86 -3.93 -24.95
CA ALA A 103 10.92 -4.44 -23.98
C ALA A 103 9.48 -4.04 -24.36
N THR A 104 8.61 -5.04 -24.49
CA THR A 104 7.17 -4.83 -24.67
C THR A 104 6.57 -4.02 -23.52
N VAL A 105 5.70 -3.07 -23.83
CA VAL A 105 4.97 -2.27 -22.84
C VAL A 105 3.81 -3.09 -22.26
N ALA A 106 3.76 -3.20 -20.93
CA ALA A 106 2.64 -3.77 -20.20
C ALA A 106 1.38 -2.89 -20.35
N GLY A 107 0.30 -3.45 -20.92
CA GLY A 107 -1.02 -2.81 -20.93
C GLY A 107 -1.79 -3.06 -19.62
N GLY A 108 -2.66 -2.12 -19.23
CA GLY A 108 -3.49 -2.27 -18.02
C GLY A 108 -2.65 -2.45 -16.75
N ILE A 109 -2.93 -3.51 -16.00
CA ILE A 109 -2.15 -3.90 -14.80
C ILE A 109 -0.91 -4.76 -15.13
N GLY A 110 -0.64 -5.01 -16.42
CA GLY A 110 0.52 -5.79 -16.88
C GLY A 110 0.42 -7.30 -16.75
N ALA A 111 -0.79 -7.84 -16.50
CA ALA A 111 -1.03 -9.27 -16.42
C ALA A 111 -0.69 -9.99 -17.74
N ARG A 112 0.35 -10.82 -17.72
CA ARG A 112 0.77 -11.64 -18.87
C ARG A 112 1.14 -13.07 -18.45
N PRO A 113 0.80 -14.07 -19.27
CA PRO A 113 1.05 -15.48 -18.96
C PRO A 113 2.50 -15.91 -19.16
N THR A 114 3.36 -15.01 -19.65
CA THR A 114 4.79 -15.25 -19.91
C THR A 114 5.60 -14.08 -19.39
N PRO A 115 6.76 -14.32 -18.75
CA PRO A 115 7.68 -13.26 -18.37
C PRO A 115 8.24 -12.56 -19.62
N SER A 116 8.51 -11.26 -19.52
CA SER A 116 9.31 -10.57 -20.54
C SER A 116 10.68 -11.22 -20.69
N PRO A 117 11.17 -11.43 -21.92
CA PRO A 117 12.57 -11.81 -22.11
C PRO A 117 13.49 -10.65 -21.75
N THR A 118 14.78 -10.94 -21.53
CA THR A 118 15.81 -9.91 -21.44
C THR A 118 15.78 -9.03 -22.69
N ALA A 119 15.57 -7.73 -22.51
CA ALA A 119 15.41 -6.80 -23.62
C ALA A 119 16.75 -6.40 -24.23
N GLY A 120 16.79 -6.15 -25.53
CA GLY A 120 17.87 -5.49 -26.24
C GLY A 120 17.80 -3.97 -26.12
N VAL A 121 18.95 -3.31 -26.20
CA VAL A 121 19.03 -1.83 -26.30
C VAL A 121 18.82 -1.43 -27.76
N VAL A 122 17.85 -0.57 -28.00
CA VAL A 122 17.47 -0.06 -29.33
C VAL A 122 18.20 1.25 -29.65
N SER A 123 18.29 2.15 -28.67
CA SER A 123 19.00 3.43 -28.78
C SER A 123 19.46 3.91 -27.41
N THR A 124 20.46 4.79 -27.39
CA THR A 124 21.15 5.26 -26.18
C THR A 124 21.26 6.78 -26.18
N GLY A 125 21.53 7.38 -25.02
CA GLY A 125 21.88 8.81 -24.94
C GLY A 125 20.67 9.75 -25.03
N HIS A 126 19.52 9.35 -24.49
CA HIS A 126 18.31 10.18 -24.51
C HIS A 126 18.17 10.98 -23.23
N ASP A 127 18.15 12.31 -23.35
CA ASP A 127 18.08 13.18 -22.19
C ASP A 127 16.74 13.06 -21.48
N TYR A 128 16.80 13.08 -20.14
CA TYR A 128 15.61 13.20 -19.31
C TYR A 128 15.88 14.07 -18.09
N THR A 129 14.81 14.68 -17.57
CA THR A 129 14.80 15.33 -16.27
C THR A 129 13.47 15.02 -15.61
N THR A 130 13.50 14.46 -14.41
CA THR A 130 12.29 14.15 -13.66
C THR A 130 12.45 14.51 -12.19
N ARG A 131 11.53 14.07 -11.35
CA ARG A 131 11.49 14.34 -9.92
C ARG A 131 11.38 13.06 -9.10
N MET A 132 11.73 13.19 -7.82
CA MET A 132 11.36 12.25 -6.76
C MET A 132 10.90 13.00 -5.52
N VAL A 133 9.94 12.44 -4.80
CA VAL A 133 9.52 12.88 -3.46
C VAL A 133 10.08 11.91 -2.44
N VAL A 134 10.77 12.41 -1.43
CA VAL A 134 11.43 11.63 -0.39
C VAL A 134 10.76 11.91 0.94
N ARG A 135 10.25 10.87 1.59
CA ARG A 135 9.75 10.91 2.97
C ARG A 135 10.61 10.00 3.82
N ARG A 136 11.33 10.55 4.80
CA ARG A 136 12.32 9.78 5.57
C ARG A 136 12.39 10.26 7.02
N PRO A 137 12.91 9.44 7.95
CA PRO A 137 13.30 9.92 9.26
C PRO A 137 14.26 11.12 9.16
N ALA A 138 14.08 12.08 10.05
CA ALA A 138 14.94 13.26 10.12
C ALA A 138 16.33 12.92 10.70
N LYS A 139 16.46 11.81 11.43
CA LYS A 139 17.67 11.42 12.17
C LYS A 139 18.02 9.96 11.89
N ALA A 140 19.31 9.69 11.71
CA ALA A 140 19.85 8.34 11.44
C ALA A 140 19.42 7.28 12.46
N ARG A 141 19.40 7.62 13.75
CA ARG A 141 19.00 6.68 14.81
C ARG A 141 17.54 6.21 14.76
N ASP A 142 16.70 6.93 14.03
CA ASP A 142 15.26 6.67 13.87
C ASP A 142 14.99 6.01 12.50
N PHE A 143 16.03 5.75 11.69
CA PHE A 143 15.98 5.05 10.41
C PHE A 143 16.39 3.59 10.57
N ASN A 144 15.66 2.68 9.93
CA ASN A 144 15.87 1.24 10.07
C ASN A 144 16.71 0.62 8.93
N GLY A 145 17.27 1.43 8.04
CA GLY A 145 18.08 0.96 6.91
C GLY A 145 17.30 0.61 5.65
N THR A 146 15.97 0.54 5.71
CA THR A 146 15.13 0.18 4.55
C THR A 146 14.60 1.41 3.81
N VAL A 147 14.73 1.39 2.49
CA VAL A 147 14.14 2.37 1.58
C VAL A 147 13.17 1.68 0.63
N VAL A 148 11.94 2.19 0.53
CA VAL A 148 10.95 1.75 -0.47
C VAL A 148 10.87 2.80 -1.57
N VAL A 149 11.21 2.41 -2.79
CA VAL A 149 11.21 3.26 -3.97
C VAL A 149 10.00 2.90 -4.83
N GLU A 150 8.97 3.74 -4.76
CA GLU A 150 7.71 3.54 -5.48
C GLU A 150 7.78 4.11 -6.89
N TRP A 151 7.50 3.26 -7.88
CA TRP A 151 7.14 3.70 -9.22
C TRP A 151 5.74 4.34 -9.16
N LEU A 152 5.69 5.69 -9.16
CA LEU A 152 4.43 6.42 -9.01
C LEU A 152 3.46 6.05 -10.13
N ASN A 153 2.22 5.78 -9.75
CA ASN A 153 1.23 5.31 -10.69
C ASN A 153 0.70 6.47 -11.54
N ALA A 154 0.68 6.27 -12.86
CA ALA A 154 0.35 7.31 -13.85
C ALA A 154 -1.08 7.21 -14.43
N THR A 155 -1.88 6.22 -14.02
CA THR A 155 -3.18 5.90 -14.64
C THR A 155 -4.14 7.08 -14.65
N SER A 156 -4.08 7.94 -13.63
CA SER A 156 -4.96 9.11 -13.52
C SER A 156 -4.52 10.30 -14.37
N GLY A 157 -3.40 10.21 -15.11
CA GLY A 157 -2.79 11.33 -15.83
C GLY A 157 -2.08 12.34 -14.93
N TYR A 158 -1.84 11.97 -13.66
CA TYR A 158 -1.05 12.65 -12.64
C TYR A 158 -0.42 11.59 -11.74
N ASP A 159 0.58 11.96 -10.94
CA ASP A 159 1.24 11.02 -10.04
C ASP A 159 0.32 10.56 -8.91
N VAL A 160 0.21 9.25 -8.71
CA VAL A 160 -0.51 8.66 -7.58
C VAL A 160 0.45 7.83 -6.74
N GLU A 161 0.53 8.17 -5.45
CA GLU A 161 1.33 7.47 -4.43
C GLU A 161 0.55 6.26 -3.89
N ALA A 162 0.22 5.34 -4.79
CA ALA A 162 -0.72 4.25 -4.56
C ALA A 162 -0.30 3.29 -3.43
N LEU A 163 1.00 3.09 -3.23
CA LEU A 163 1.53 2.31 -2.10
C LEU A 163 1.50 3.14 -0.81
N TRP A 164 2.05 4.36 -0.83
CA TRP A 164 2.08 5.26 0.33
C TRP A 164 0.72 5.41 1.00
N PHE A 165 -0.35 5.62 0.22
CA PHE A 165 -1.71 5.78 0.76
C PHE A 165 -2.23 4.56 1.54
N ARG A 166 -1.63 3.38 1.37
CA ARG A 166 -1.94 2.16 2.14
C ARG A 166 -0.96 1.90 3.29
N THR A 167 0.30 2.27 3.13
CA THR A 167 1.38 1.76 3.99
C THR A 167 2.10 2.83 4.80
N HIS A 168 1.70 4.10 4.70
CA HIS A 168 2.33 5.20 5.43
C HIS A 168 2.43 4.95 6.95
N GLU A 169 1.41 4.38 7.59
CA GLU A 169 1.46 4.03 9.01
C GLU A 169 2.63 3.09 9.32
N TYR A 170 2.75 2.00 8.55
CA TYR A 170 3.83 1.03 8.71
C TYR A 170 5.19 1.70 8.49
N PHE A 171 5.33 2.50 7.43
CA PHE A 171 6.60 3.17 7.15
C PHE A 171 7.02 4.13 8.28
N LEU A 172 6.09 4.96 8.75
CA LEU A 172 6.33 5.92 9.81
C LEU A 172 6.64 5.24 11.15
N ARG A 173 5.99 4.10 11.44
CA ARG A 173 6.20 3.32 12.67
C ARG A 173 7.55 2.63 12.69
N GLU A 174 7.97 2.03 11.57
CA GLU A 174 9.19 1.23 11.51
C GLU A 174 10.46 2.04 11.20
N GLY A 175 10.35 3.34 10.89
CA GLY A 175 11.54 4.11 10.52
C GLY A 175 12.00 3.87 9.08
N ILE A 176 11.09 3.46 8.19
CA ILE A 176 11.36 3.21 6.77
C ILE A 176 11.35 4.53 5.98
N ALA A 177 12.30 4.71 5.07
CA ALA A 177 12.25 5.81 4.10
C ALA A 177 11.42 5.40 2.87
N TRP A 178 10.61 6.31 2.34
CA TRP A 178 9.85 6.14 1.12
C TRP A 178 10.28 7.17 0.08
N VAL A 179 10.40 6.74 -1.18
CA VAL A 179 10.77 7.58 -2.32
C VAL A 179 9.82 7.32 -3.48
N GLY A 180 8.96 8.28 -3.81
CA GLY A 180 8.09 8.22 -4.99
C GLY A 180 8.76 8.85 -6.19
N ILE A 181 8.89 8.11 -7.31
CA ILE A 181 9.53 8.60 -8.54
C ILE A 181 8.52 8.77 -9.67
N THR A 182 8.49 9.96 -10.26
CA THR A 182 7.78 10.22 -11.52
C THR A 182 8.60 9.66 -12.68
N VAL A 183 8.16 8.57 -13.31
CA VAL A 183 8.92 7.90 -14.38
C VAL A 183 8.15 7.79 -15.70
N GLN A 184 6.94 8.33 -15.76
CA GLN A 184 6.11 8.35 -16.97
C GLN A 184 5.75 9.79 -17.34
N SER A 185 5.58 10.03 -18.65
CA SER A 185 5.40 11.36 -19.21
C SER A 185 4.03 11.97 -18.91
N ALA A 186 2.97 11.15 -18.85
CA ALA A 186 1.60 11.63 -18.67
C ALA A 186 1.41 12.46 -17.39
N PRO A 187 1.93 12.06 -16.20
CA PRO A 187 1.93 12.89 -15.01
C PRO A 187 2.63 14.24 -15.15
N ILE A 188 3.57 14.41 -16.08
CA ILE A 188 4.26 15.68 -16.31
C ILE A 188 3.45 16.56 -17.26
N THR A 189 3.00 16.00 -18.38
CA THR A 189 2.54 16.76 -19.56
C THR A 189 1.02 16.89 -19.68
N HIS A 190 0.23 16.17 -18.88
CA HIS A 190 -1.23 16.24 -18.97
C HIS A 190 -1.72 17.69 -18.85
N PRO A 191 -2.52 18.20 -19.81
CA PRO A 191 -2.75 19.64 -19.98
C PRO A 191 -3.44 20.33 -18.80
N THR A 192 -4.24 19.59 -18.04
CA THR A 192 -5.02 20.13 -16.90
C THR A 192 -4.68 19.51 -15.55
N ARG A 193 -3.92 18.41 -15.53
CA ARG A 193 -3.69 17.60 -14.32
C ARG A 193 -2.22 17.33 -14.06
N GLY A 194 -1.38 17.48 -15.07
CA GLY A 194 0.04 17.17 -14.97
C GLY A 194 0.80 18.23 -14.20
N LEU A 195 2.01 17.88 -13.78
CA LEU A 195 2.89 18.72 -12.97
C LEU A 195 3.19 20.08 -13.63
N LYS A 196 3.30 20.14 -14.96
CA LYS A 196 3.48 21.41 -15.69
C LYS A 196 2.24 22.30 -15.66
N ALA A 197 1.04 21.73 -15.58
CA ALA A 197 -0.19 22.49 -15.39
C ALA A 197 -0.35 22.95 -13.93
N PHE A 198 0.01 22.08 -12.98
CA PHE A 198 -0.08 22.36 -11.55
C PHE A 198 0.87 23.47 -11.11
N SER A 199 2.15 23.41 -11.51
CA SER A 199 3.18 24.40 -11.16
C SER A 199 4.13 24.66 -12.34
N PRO A 200 3.76 25.53 -13.29
CA PRO A 200 4.50 25.73 -14.53
C PRO A 200 5.95 26.16 -14.34
N THR A 201 6.21 27.14 -13.47
CA THR A 201 7.56 27.64 -13.21
C THR A 201 8.45 26.58 -12.56
N ARG A 202 7.88 25.81 -11.64
CA ARG A 202 8.59 24.80 -10.86
C ARG A 202 8.89 23.55 -11.71
N CYS A 203 7.86 23.03 -12.38
CA CYS A 203 7.88 21.74 -13.07
C CYS A 203 8.14 21.87 -14.58
N GLY A 204 8.30 23.07 -15.11
CA GLY A 204 8.53 23.33 -16.54
C GLY A 204 9.77 22.63 -17.11
N VAL A 205 10.78 22.41 -16.25
CA VAL A 205 12.03 21.73 -16.60
C VAL A 205 11.92 20.21 -16.72
N LEU A 206 10.82 19.61 -16.24
CA LEU A 206 10.66 18.15 -16.27
C LEU A 206 10.39 17.69 -17.71
N ASP A 207 11.09 16.66 -18.15
CA ASP A 207 10.92 16.04 -19.46
C ASP A 207 11.34 14.57 -19.43
N LEU A 208 10.46 13.69 -19.92
CA LEU A 208 10.70 12.24 -20.08
C LEU A 208 10.54 11.81 -21.55
N THR A 209 10.60 12.78 -22.47
CA THR A 209 10.30 12.59 -23.89
C THR A 209 11.48 12.84 -24.81
N ASP A 210 12.65 13.19 -24.28
CA ASP A 210 13.83 13.60 -25.05
C ASP A 210 13.48 14.72 -26.04
N GLY A 211 13.01 15.86 -25.52
CA GLY A 211 12.63 17.01 -26.34
C GLY A 211 11.43 16.76 -27.26
N GLY A 212 10.51 15.86 -26.87
CA GLY A 212 9.34 15.49 -27.66
C GLY A 212 9.57 14.38 -28.68
N ARG A 213 10.77 13.77 -28.71
CA ARG A 213 11.07 12.61 -29.56
C ARG A 213 10.16 11.42 -29.27
N PHE A 214 9.86 11.16 -27.99
CA PHE A 214 9.01 10.07 -27.55
C PHE A 214 7.67 10.58 -27.04
N THR A 215 6.61 10.35 -27.83
CA THR A 215 5.25 10.83 -27.50
C THR A 215 4.33 9.75 -26.96
N SER A 216 4.79 8.49 -26.87
CA SER A 216 4.02 7.36 -26.36
C SER A 216 4.92 6.26 -25.80
N GLY A 217 4.34 5.36 -25.00
CA GLY A 217 5.01 4.16 -24.49
C GLY A 217 5.92 4.36 -23.27
N ASP A 218 6.34 5.60 -22.98
CA ASP A 218 7.29 5.95 -21.92
C ASP A 218 8.60 5.12 -22.01
N PRO A 219 9.29 5.09 -23.17
CA PRO A 219 10.40 4.16 -23.39
C PRO A 219 11.61 4.42 -22.48
N LEU A 220 11.78 5.64 -21.98
CA LEU A 220 12.86 6.02 -21.07
C LEU A 220 12.61 5.58 -19.62
N SER A 221 11.37 5.20 -19.27
CA SER A 221 10.93 4.98 -17.89
C SER A 221 11.77 3.95 -17.11
N TYR A 222 12.27 2.92 -17.78
CA TYR A 222 13.06 1.85 -17.15
C TYR A 222 14.42 2.35 -16.64
N ASP A 223 15.16 3.09 -17.47
CA ASP A 223 16.44 3.67 -17.06
C ASP A 223 16.25 4.83 -16.09
N VAL A 224 15.19 5.63 -16.28
CA VAL A 224 14.83 6.69 -15.33
C VAL A 224 14.61 6.10 -13.93
N PHE A 225 13.85 5.01 -13.83
CA PHE A 225 13.63 4.32 -12.55
C PHE A 225 14.93 3.71 -11.99
N ALA A 226 15.71 3.03 -12.82
CA ALA A 226 16.99 2.43 -12.42
C ALA A 226 18.00 3.48 -11.89
N GLN A 227 18.10 4.61 -12.57
CA GLN A 227 18.96 5.73 -12.17
C GLN A 227 18.40 6.43 -10.92
N GLY A 228 17.08 6.48 -10.77
CA GLY A 228 16.42 6.91 -9.53
C GLY A 228 16.80 6.04 -8.32
N LEU A 229 16.82 4.71 -8.48
CA LEU A 229 17.34 3.78 -7.47
C LEU A 229 18.81 4.06 -7.14
N GLN A 230 19.65 4.35 -8.15
CA GLN A 230 21.04 4.75 -7.93
C GLN A 230 21.17 6.09 -7.21
N ALA A 231 20.30 7.06 -7.50
CA ALA A 231 20.28 8.32 -6.78
C ALA A 231 19.95 8.11 -5.29
N VAL A 232 18.98 7.23 -4.99
CA VAL A 232 18.66 6.79 -3.63
C VAL A 232 19.84 6.11 -2.96
N ARG A 233 20.62 5.31 -3.67
CA ARG A 233 21.77 4.59 -3.11
C ARG A 233 23.03 5.45 -2.96
N GLN A 234 23.25 6.45 -3.81
CA GLN A 234 24.57 7.09 -3.95
C GLN A 234 24.58 8.62 -4.07
N ALA A 235 23.46 9.26 -4.43
CA ALA A 235 23.43 10.69 -4.78
C ALA A 235 22.97 11.62 -3.65
N GLY A 236 22.92 11.14 -2.40
CA GLY A 236 22.71 11.98 -1.22
C GLY A 236 21.27 12.46 -1.01
N VAL A 237 20.28 11.92 -1.73
CA VAL A 237 18.85 12.29 -1.58
C VAL A 237 18.29 11.92 -0.21
N LEU A 238 18.95 11.01 0.51
CA LEU A 238 18.61 10.65 1.89
C LEU A 238 19.39 11.46 2.94
N GLY A 239 20.25 12.38 2.51
CA GLY A 239 21.06 13.23 3.37
C GLY A 239 21.91 12.41 4.35
N ALA A 240 21.76 12.69 5.65
CA ALA A 240 22.52 12.01 6.69
C ALA A 240 22.17 10.52 6.88
N LEU A 241 21.08 10.02 6.28
CA LEU A 241 20.73 8.59 6.34
C LEU A 241 21.47 7.76 5.30
N GLN A 242 22.09 8.39 4.31
CA GLN A 242 22.72 7.71 3.17
C GLN A 242 23.68 6.58 3.57
N PRO A 243 24.55 6.72 4.60
CA PRO A 243 25.46 5.65 5.01
C PRO A 243 24.80 4.46 5.71
N GLU A 244 23.55 4.63 6.15
CA GLU A 244 22.79 3.63 6.93
C GLU A 244 21.85 2.81 6.03
N VAL A 245 21.83 3.04 4.71
CA VAL A 245 20.96 2.29 3.78
C VAL A 245 21.49 0.87 3.64
N GLU A 246 20.65 -0.09 4.00
CA GLU A 246 20.94 -1.53 3.93
C GLU A 246 20.13 -2.19 2.80
N THR A 247 18.84 -1.86 2.71
CA THR A 247 17.90 -2.48 1.74
C THR A 247 17.16 -1.42 0.94
N ILE A 248 17.11 -1.58 -0.39
CA ILE A 248 16.29 -0.78 -1.31
C ILE A 248 15.28 -1.70 -1.99
N MET A 249 13.99 -1.50 -1.73
CA MET A 249 12.91 -2.21 -2.40
C MET A 249 12.35 -1.35 -3.55
N GLY A 250 12.29 -1.89 -4.77
CA GLY A 250 11.57 -1.27 -5.87
C GLY A 250 10.11 -1.74 -5.85
N ALA A 251 9.16 -0.82 -5.70
CA ALA A 251 7.75 -1.19 -5.51
C ALA A 251 6.83 -0.57 -6.58
N GLY A 252 5.77 -1.30 -6.92
CA GLY A 252 4.78 -0.86 -7.90
C GLY A 252 3.38 -1.34 -7.52
N VAL A 253 2.37 -0.57 -7.94
CA VAL A 253 0.95 -0.84 -7.65
C VAL A 253 0.12 -0.69 -8.92
N SER A 254 -0.72 -1.67 -9.25
CA SER A 254 -1.59 -1.62 -10.44
C SER A 254 -0.77 -1.50 -11.74
N GLN A 255 -1.02 -0.50 -12.57
CA GLN A 255 -0.25 -0.24 -13.79
C GLN A 255 1.26 -0.11 -13.52
N SER A 256 1.68 0.49 -12.39
CA SER A 256 3.11 0.58 -12.08
C SER A 256 3.71 -0.75 -11.62
N ALA A 257 2.94 -1.65 -11.01
CA ALA A 257 3.37 -3.04 -10.81
C ALA A 257 3.56 -3.75 -12.16
N GLY A 258 2.65 -3.50 -13.11
CA GLY A 258 2.80 -3.90 -14.50
C GLY A 258 4.12 -3.46 -15.12
N ARG A 259 4.44 -2.16 -15.04
CA ARG A 259 5.73 -1.62 -15.54
C ARG A 259 6.94 -2.18 -14.80
N LEU A 260 6.88 -2.24 -13.47
CA LEU A 260 7.99 -2.72 -12.65
C LEU A 260 8.28 -4.21 -12.87
N SER A 261 7.26 -5.02 -13.12
CA SER A 261 7.45 -6.44 -13.47
C SER A 261 8.20 -6.62 -14.80
N VAL A 262 7.91 -5.78 -15.81
CA VAL A 262 8.69 -5.73 -17.07
C VAL A 262 10.12 -5.28 -16.81
N TYR A 263 10.32 -4.21 -16.03
CA TYR A 263 11.64 -3.76 -15.63
C TYR A 263 12.46 -4.90 -15.00
N THR A 264 11.87 -5.59 -14.02
CA THR A 264 12.51 -6.66 -13.27
C THR A 264 12.88 -7.83 -14.17
N ASN A 265 11.98 -8.28 -15.06
CA ASN A 265 12.24 -9.41 -15.94
C ASN A 265 13.21 -9.09 -17.10
N ALA A 266 13.10 -7.89 -17.68
CA ALA A 266 13.68 -7.57 -18.98
C ALA A 266 14.91 -6.66 -18.91
N VAL A 267 14.97 -5.73 -17.94
CA VAL A 267 15.96 -4.65 -17.89
C VAL A 267 16.91 -4.81 -16.71
N HIS A 268 16.39 -5.06 -15.50
CA HIS A 268 17.19 -5.21 -14.28
C HIS A 268 18.30 -6.27 -14.43
N VAL A 269 17.97 -7.40 -15.05
CA VAL A 269 18.90 -8.53 -15.33
C VAL A 269 20.07 -8.18 -16.26
N ARG A 270 20.09 -6.98 -16.85
CA ARG A 270 21.15 -6.53 -17.76
C ARG A 270 22.27 -5.79 -17.04
N THR A 271 22.07 -5.41 -15.79
CA THR A 271 22.94 -4.49 -15.05
C THR A 271 23.29 -5.06 -13.68
N ALA A 272 24.28 -4.48 -13.01
CA ALA A 272 24.46 -4.72 -11.59
C ALA A 272 23.15 -4.37 -10.82
N PRO A 273 22.76 -5.15 -9.80
CA PRO A 273 21.51 -4.91 -9.07
C PRO A 273 21.41 -3.52 -8.45
N THR A 274 20.28 -2.85 -8.68
CA THR A 274 19.96 -1.52 -8.13
C THR A 274 18.97 -1.57 -6.97
N MET A 275 18.27 -2.68 -6.80
CA MET A 275 17.29 -2.95 -5.76
C MET A 275 17.49 -4.37 -5.24
N ASP A 276 17.09 -4.58 -3.99
CA ASP A 276 17.32 -5.80 -3.23
C ASP A 276 16.03 -6.65 -3.10
N ALA A 277 14.85 -6.06 -3.34
CA ALA A 277 13.58 -6.79 -3.47
C ALA A 277 12.58 -6.04 -4.37
N ALA A 278 11.59 -6.76 -4.91
CA ALA A 278 10.52 -6.18 -5.73
C ALA A 278 9.10 -6.53 -5.22
N PRO A 279 8.51 -5.69 -4.34
CA PRO A 279 7.09 -5.79 -3.99
C PRO A 279 6.18 -5.30 -5.14
N LEU A 280 5.31 -6.19 -5.63
CA LEU A 280 4.34 -5.93 -6.68
C LEU A 280 2.93 -6.07 -6.11
N TYR A 281 2.17 -4.99 -6.09
CA TYR A 281 0.79 -5.02 -5.60
C TYR A 281 -0.21 -4.91 -6.75
N ILE A 282 -1.19 -5.82 -6.79
CA ILE A 282 -2.38 -5.79 -7.68
C ILE A 282 -2.04 -5.53 -9.15
N GLY A 283 -1.00 -6.19 -9.63
CA GLY A 283 -0.53 -6.09 -11.01
C GLY A 283 0.78 -6.82 -11.22
N GLY A 284 1.16 -6.93 -12.49
CA GLY A 284 2.42 -7.52 -12.93
C GLY A 284 2.24 -8.76 -13.78
N GLU A 285 3.28 -9.08 -14.54
CA GLU A 285 3.34 -10.31 -15.31
C GLU A 285 3.77 -11.51 -14.48
N ARG A 286 3.90 -12.67 -15.15
CA ARG A 286 4.70 -13.76 -14.57
C ARG A 286 6.15 -13.33 -14.44
N MET A 287 6.77 -13.68 -13.33
CA MET A 287 8.19 -13.45 -13.07
C MET A 287 9.00 -14.64 -13.55
N ARG A 288 10.19 -14.36 -14.07
CA ARG A 288 11.18 -15.38 -14.41
C ARG A 288 11.74 -16.04 -13.14
N ASP A 289 12.14 -17.30 -13.26
CA ASP A 289 12.60 -18.12 -12.11
C ASP A 289 14.09 -17.94 -11.80
N ASP A 290 14.84 -17.25 -12.66
CA ASP A 290 16.28 -17.00 -12.55
C ASP A 290 16.62 -15.56 -12.14
N LEU A 291 15.71 -14.87 -11.45
CA LEU A 291 16.00 -13.58 -10.81
C LEU A 291 16.96 -13.77 -9.62
N ASP A 292 17.83 -12.80 -9.43
CA ASP A 292 18.79 -12.74 -8.33
C ASP A 292 18.25 -12.00 -7.09
N LEU A 293 17.01 -11.52 -7.15
CA LEU A 293 16.32 -10.82 -6.05
C LEU A 293 14.95 -11.44 -5.74
N PRO A 294 14.48 -11.34 -4.48
CA PRO A 294 13.13 -11.74 -4.09
C PRO A 294 12.05 -10.84 -4.70
N VAL A 295 11.03 -11.45 -5.29
CA VAL A 295 9.82 -10.78 -5.77
C VAL A 295 8.63 -11.22 -4.95
N PHE A 296 7.81 -10.25 -4.54
CA PHE A 296 6.64 -10.49 -3.72
C PHE A 296 5.40 -9.91 -4.38
N LYS A 297 4.49 -10.78 -4.85
CA LYS A 297 3.18 -10.35 -5.36
C LYS A 297 2.12 -10.41 -4.28
N VAL A 298 1.39 -9.32 -4.09
CA VAL A 298 0.17 -9.31 -3.27
C VAL A 298 -1.00 -8.97 -4.19
N LEU A 299 -2.04 -9.79 -4.17
CA LEU A 299 -3.22 -9.70 -5.03
C LEU A 299 -4.46 -9.49 -4.16
N SER A 300 -5.43 -8.72 -4.66
CA SER A 300 -6.75 -8.62 -4.05
C SER A 300 -7.71 -9.64 -4.67
N GLU A 301 -8.95 -9.72 -4.18
CA GLU A 301 -9.98 -10.54 -4.86
C GLU A 301 -10.28 -9.99 -6.26
N THR A 302 -10.11 -8.68 -6.51
CA THR A 302 -10.34 -8.06 -7.81
C THR A 302 -9.52 -8.72 -8.92
N GLU A 303 -8.29 -9.12 -8.65
CA GLU A 303 -7.39 -9.77 -9.62
C GLU A 303 -7.86 -11.16 -10.04
N TYR A 304 -8.90 -11.69 -9.39
CA TYR A 304 -9.59 -12.92 -9.76
C TYR A 304 -10.98 -12.68 -10.37
N THR A 305 -11.59 -11.51 -10.13
CA THR A 305 -12.99 -11.24 -10.51
C THR A 305 -13.16 -10.18 -11.59
N ALA A 306 -12.16 -9.31 -11.79
CA ALA A 306 -12.21 -8.25 -12.78
C ALA A 306 -12.27 -8.82 -14.21
N PRO A 307 -12.68 -8.00 -15.21
CA PRO A 307 -12.59 -8.39 -16.61
C PRO A 307 -11.17 -8.77 -17.00
N ALA A 308 -11.01 -9.58 -18.05
CA ALA A 308 -9.70 -10.10 -18.49
C ALA A 308 -8.65 -9.01 -18.76
N SER A 309 -9.05 -7.77 -19.04
CA SER A 309 -8.16 -6.62 -19.21
C SER A 309 -7.52 -6.11 -17.91
N ALA A 310 -8.00 -6.57 -16.74
CA ALA A 310 -7.62 -6.07 -15.43
C ALA A 310 -7.63 -7.16 -14.34
N ASN A 311 -7.48 -8.43 -14.72
CA ASN A 311 -7.32 -9.55 -13.80
C ASN A 311 -6.00 -10.30 -14.06
N GLU A 312 -5.59 -11.11 -13.09
CA GLU A 312 -4.30 -11.81 -13.09
C GLU A 312 -4.41 -13.34 -13.17
N ILE A 313 -5.60 -13.89 -13.42
CA ILE A 313 -5.78 -15.36 -13.51
C ILE A 313 -4.78 -15.98 -14.49
N SER A 314 -4.52 -15.31 -15.63
CA SER A 314 -3.57 -15.79 -16.64
C SER A 314 -2.10 -15.66 -16.22
N SER A 315 -1.78 -14.75 -15.29
CA SER A 315 -0.44 -14.49 -14.76
C SER A 315 -0.17 -15.17 -13.43
N LEU A 316 -1.13 -15.93 -12.86
CA LEU A 316 -0.88 -16.76 -11.68
C LEU A 316 0.28 -17.73 -11.96
N GLN A 317 1.18 -17.86 -11.00
CA GLN A 317 2.32 -18.77 -11.03
C GLN A 317 2.51 -19.42 -9.66
N PRO A 318 3.10 -20.62 -9.60
CA PRO A 318 3.56 -21.18 -8.34
C PRO A 318 4.62 -20.29 -7.71
N ASP A 319 4.64 -20.28 -6.38
CA ASP A 319 5.76 -19.73 -5.61
C ASP A 319 7.08 -20.48 -5.92
N SER A 320 8.21 -19.76 -5.89
CA SER A 320 9.57 -20.29 -6.05
C SER A 320 10.47 -19.91 -4.86
N ASP A 321 11.76 -20.24 -4.89
CA ASP A 321 12.75 -19.77 -3.90
C ASP A 321 13.06 -18.27 -3.98
N ARG A 322 12.56 -17.58 -5.02
CA ARG A 322 12.68 -16.13 -5.25
C ARG A 322 11.36 -15.41 -5.50
N MET A 323 10.24 -16.14 -5.52
CA MET A 323 8.91 -15.56 -5.75
C MET A 323 7.88 -16.05 -4.73
N ARG A 324 7.10 -15.11 -4.16
CA ARG A 324 5.95 -15.40 -3.30
C ARG A 324 4.72 -14.64 -3.79
N THR A 325 3.57 -15.30 -3.82
CA THR A 325 2.27 -14.67 -4.14
C THR A 325 1.28 -14.85 -3.00
N TRP A 326 0.73 -13.73 -2.52
CA TRP A 326 -0.34 -13.69 -1.52
C TRP A 326 -1.64 -13.19 -2.17
N SER A 327 -2.74 -13.89 -1.96
CA SER A 327 -4.06 -13.49 -2.45
C SER A 327 -4.97 -13.21 -1.26
N VAL A 328 -5.34 -11.95 -1.07
CA VAL A 328 -6.11 -11.50 0.09
C VAL A 328 -7.59 -11.58 -0.23
N ALA A 329 -8.32 -12.35 0.56
CA ALA A 329 -9.73 -12.61 0.35
C ALA A 329 -10.59 -11.39 0.73
N GLY A 330 -11.61 -11.07 -0.07
CA GLY A 330 -12.55 -9.99 0.20
C GLY A 330 -12.03 -8.58 -0.07
N THR A 331 -10.76 -8.38 -0.41
CA THR A 331 -10.18 -7.06 -0.70
C THR A 331 -10.45 -6.62 -2.14
N SER A 332 -10.37 -5.32 -2.39
CA SER A 332 -10.56 -4.72 -3.72
C SER A 332 -9.31 -3.96 -4.19
N HIS A 333 -9.08 -3.92 -5.51
CA HIS A 333 -7.98 -3.20 -6.15
C HIS A 333 -7.85 -1.74 -5.68
N SER A 334 -8.99 -1.03 -5.62
CA SER A 334 -9.07 0.29 -5.02
C SER A 334 -9.88 0.24 -3.72
N ASP A 335 -9.16 -0.02 -2.63
CA ASP A 335 -9.70 -0.16 -1.28
C ASP A 335 -10.18 1.16 -0.68
N TRP A 336 -10.86 1.05 0.46
CA TRP A 336 -11.43 2.18 1.18
C TRP A 336 -10.40 3.09 1.85
N ALA A 337 -9.37 2.54 2.48
CA ALA A 337 -8.37 3.31 3.21
C ALA A 337 -7.56 4.20 2.26
N SER A 338 -7.07 3.65 1.14
CA SER A 338 -6.34 4.49 0.16
C SER A 338 -7.22 5.59 -0.44
N PHE A 339 -8.52 5.34 -0.58
CA PHE A 339 -9.48 6.33 -1.08
C PHE A 339 -9.76 7.44 -0.06
N ALA A 340 -9.92 7.08 1.22
CA ALA A 340 -10.22 8.03 2.28
C ALA A 340 -9.03 8.93 2.64
N VAL A 341 -7.80 8.39 2.64
CA VAL A 341 -6.57 9.17 2.93
C VAL A 341 -6.32 10.24 1.88
N ARG A 342 -6.54 9.93 0.60
CA ARG A 342 -6.26 10.88 -0.50
C ARG A 342 -7.29 12.01 -0.63
N TYR A 343 -8.36 12.02 0.16
CA TYR A 343 -9.51 12.91 -0.07
C TYR A 343 -9.16 14.40 0.05
N ALA A 344 -8.45 14.77 1.12
CA ALA A 344 -7.99 16.14 1.33
C ALA A 344 -7.03 16.57 0.22
N LEU A 345 -6.10 15.69 -0.16
CA LEU A 345 -5.13 15.94 -1.24
C LEU A 345 -5.82 16.14 -2.60
N LEU A 346 -6.83 15.33 -2.93
CA LEU A 346 -7.62 15.50 -4.15
C LEU A 346 -8.33 16.86 -4.17
N ARG A 347 -8.99 17.26 -3.07
CA ARG A 347 -9.62 18.58 -2.99
C ARG A 347 -8.63 19.73 -3.15
N ARG A 348 -7.43 19.56 -2.60
CA ARG A 348 -6.37 20.58 -2.60
C ARG A 348 -5.69 20.73 -3.96
N ASP A 349 -5.36 19.62 -4.62
CA ASP A 349 -4.42 19.59 -5.75
C ASP A 349 -5.05 19.11 -7.07
N GLN A 350 -6.19 18.41 -7.00
CA GLN A 350 -6.95 17.91 -8.14
C GLN A 350 -8.47 18.11 -7.95
N PRO A 351 -8.95 19.35 -7.72
CA PRO A 351 -10.37 19.60 -7.36
C PRO A 351 -11.38 19.22 -8.43
N SER A 352 -10.92 18.94 -9.66
CA SER A 352 -11.76 18.42 -10.75
C SER A 352 -11.92 16.89 -10.73
N ALA A 353 -11.14 16.18 -9.91
CA ALA A 353 -11.28 14.74 -9.76
C ALA A 353 -12.58 14.40 -9.01
N SER A 354 -13.32 13.42 -9.52
CA SER A 354 -14.53 12.94 -8.86
C SER A 354 -14.20 12.30 -7.53
N LEU A 355 -14.86 12.77 -6.47
CA LEU A 355 -14.85 12.16 -5.15
C LEU A 355 -16.00 11.15 -4.97
N SER A 356 -16.86 11.01 -5.98
CA SER A 356 -17.92 10.00 -6.00
C SER A 356 -17.67 8.96 -7.07
N ASP A 357 -18.17 7.74 -6.86
CA ASP A 357 -18.32 6.74 -7.90
C ASP A 357 -19.79 6.38 -8.18
N SER A 358 -19.99 5.80 -9.37
CA SER A 358 -21.28 5.46 -9.95
C SER A 358 -21.59 3.97 -9.81
N CYS A 359 -21.10 3.33 -8.74
CA CYS A 359 -21.23 1.88 -8.58
C CYS A 359 -22.65 1.45 -8.23
N ALA A 360 -23.01 0.24 -8.67
CA ALA A 360 -24.32 -0.36 -8.50
C ALA A 360 -24.56 -0.72 -7.02
N LEU A 361 -23.54 -1.24 -6.36
CA LEU A 361 -23.52 -1.51 -4.92
C LEU A 361 -22.61 -0.52 -4.20
N PRO A 362 -22.77 -0.32 -2.87
CA PRO A 362 -21.77 0.30 -2.01
C PRO A 362 -20.34 -0.09 -2.37
N SER A 363 -19.53 0.90 -2.72
CA SER A 363 -18.21 0.69 -3.31
C SER A 363 -17.10 0.59 -2.27
N ARG A 364 -16.03 -0.14 -2.63
CA ARG A 364 -14.80 -0.33 -1.83
C ARG A 364 -14.98 -1.29 -0.70
N SER A 365 -14.33 -2.44 -0.82
CA SER A 365 -14.21 -3.38 0.30
C SER A 365 -13.65 -2.66 1.54
N ARG A 366 -14.12 -3.08 2.71
CA ARG A 366 -13.60 -2.63 4.01
C ARG A 366 -12.62 -3.61 4.63
N VAL A 367 -12.23 -4.66 3.90
CA VAL A 367 -11.15 -5.55 4.31
C VAL A 367 -9.81 -4.81 4.16
N PRO A 368 -9.06 -4.57 5.25
CA PRO A 368 -7.86 -3.73 5.22
C PRO A 368 -6.64 -4.50 4.71
N ASP A 369 -6.38 -4.41 3.40
CA ASP A 369 -5.20 -4.98 2.72
C ASP A 369 -3.86 -4.46 3.29
N ARG A 370 -3.86 -3.24 3.86
CA ARG A 370 -2.68 -2.60 4.46
C ARG A 370 -1.92 -3.44 5.48
N TYR A 371 -2.63 -4.25 6.29
CA TYR A 371 -1.97 -5.11 7.29
C TYR A 371 -1.15 -6.23 6.62
N THR A 372 -1.70 -6.80 5.54
CA THR A 372 -1.00 -7.83 4.77
C THR A 372 0.11 -7.22 3.92
N LEU A 373 -0.05 -5.99 3.43
CA LEU A 373 1.02 -5.27 2.74
C LEU A 373 2.19 -4.94 3.68
N ALA A 374 1.92 -4.48 4.90
CA ALA A 374 2.95 -4.26 5.91
C ALA A 374 3.72 -5.55 6.21
N ALA A 375 3.01 -6.65 6.49
CA ALA A 375 3.64 -7.96 6.74
C ALA A 375 4.41 -8.50 5.53
N ALA A 376 3.94 -8.27 4.31
CA ALA A 376 4.64 -8.69 3.09
C ALA A 376 5.95 -7.92 2.90
N MET A 377 5.97 -6.61 3.16
CA MET A 377 7.18 -5.79 3.08
C MET A 377 8.18 -6.11 4.18
N ASP A 378 7.73 -6.33 5.43
CA ASP A 378 8.57 -6.81 6.53
C ASP A 378 9.29 -8.12 6.16
N GLN A 379 8.53 -9.08 5.62
CA GLN A 379 9.09 -10.35 5.18
C GLN A 379 9.96 -10.24 3.93
N ALA A 380 9.69 -9.29 3.03
CA ALA A 380 10.54 -9.04 1.87
C ALA A 380 11.93 -8.53 2.29
N VAL A 381 12.00 -7.67 3.31
CA VAL A 381 13.28 -7.21 3.90
C VAL A 381 14.03 -8.40 4.51
N ALA A 382 13.38 -9.17 5.39
CA ALA A 382 14.01 -10.35 6.00
C ALA A 382 14.45 -11.41 4.96
N TRP A 383 13.69 -11.55 3.87
CA TRP A 383 14.05 -12.47 2.79
C TRP A 383 15.27 -12.00 1.99
N SER A 384 15.35 -10.70 1.73
CA SER A 384 16.48 -10.06 1.06
C SER A 384 17.76 -10.15 1.89
N GLU A 385 17.68 -9.76 3.17
CA GLU A 385 18.85 -9.63 4.05
C GLU A 385 19.34 -10.97 4.63
N GLU A 386 18.40 -11.84 5.01
CA GLU A 386 18.69 -13.03 5.81
C GLU A 386 18.41 -14.34 5.05
N GLY A 387 17.75 -14.28 3.88
CA GLY A 387 17.27 -15.46 3.18
C GLY A 387 16.07 -16.13 3.87
N THR A 388 15.44 -15.47 4.84
CA THR A 388 14.26 -15.99 5.55
C THR A 388 13.05 -15.98 4.62
N GLU A 389 12.62 -17.15 4.14
CA GLU A 389 11.50 -17.25 3.21
C GLU A 389 10.19 -16.72 3.83
N PRO A 390 9.40 -15.92 3.08
CA PRO A 390 8.09 -15.49 3.53
C PRO A 390 7.11 -16.65 3.67
N ALA A 391 6.09 -16.45 4.51
CA ALA A 391 4.99 -17.39 4.65
C ALA A 391 4.32 -17.66 3.31
N ARG A 392 3.80 -18.88 3.12
CA ARG A 392 3.05 -19.25 1.92
C ARG A 392 1.58 -18.97 2.11
N GLY A 393 0.97 -18.23 1.18
CA GLY A 393 -0.45 -17.94 1.17
C GLY A 393 -1.24 -18.94 0.34
N ALA A 394 -2.46 -19.27 0.76
CA ALA A 394 -3.38 -19.98 -0.12
C ALA A 394 -3.92 -19.02 -1.19
N GLY A 395 -3.98 -19.46 -2.46
CA GLY A 395 -4.73 -18.74 -3.50
C GLY A 395 -6.24 -18.75 -3.26
N ILE A 396 -6.95 -17.84 -3.92
CA ILE A 396 -8.42 -17.83 -3.97
C ILE A 396 -8.92 -19.08 -4.70
N ALA A 397 -10.01 -19.67 -4.19
CA ALA A 397 -10.59 -20.87 -4.78
C ALA A 397 -11.29 -20.55 -6.11
N LEU A 398 -10.91 -21.28 -7.16
CA LEU A 398 -11.53 -21.21 -8.48
C LEU A 398 -12.28 -22.52 -8.77
N ALA A 399 -13.36 -22.42 -9.55
CA ALA A 399 -14.07 -23.57 -10.08
C ALA A 399 -13.21 -24.32 -11.11
N ALA A 400 -13.72 -25.45 -11.61
CA ALA A 400 -13.01 -26.29 -12.58
C ALA A 400 -12.70 -25.57 -13.91
N ASP A 401 -13.38 -24.48 -14.22
CA ASP A 401 -13.10 -23.62 -15.37
C ASP A 401 -11.84 -22.75 -15.21
N GLY A 402 -11.25 -22.73 -14.01
CA GLY A 402 -10.08 -21.93 -13.66
C GLY A 402 -10.35 -20.42 -13.70
N ARG A 403 -11.61 -19.97 -13.65
CA ARG A 403 -11.99 -18.55 -13.79
C ARG A 403 -13.04 -18.11 -12.78
N THR A 404 -14.00 -18.97 -12.48
CA THR A 404 -15.11 -18.61 -11.59
C THR A 404 -14.65 -18.71 -10.14
N VAL A 405 -14.68 -17.60 -9.42
CA VAL A 405 -14.39 -17.55 -7.98
C VAL A 405 -15.48 -18.28 -7.20
N LEU A 406 -15.08 -19.23 -6.35
CA LEU A 406 -16.00 -19.96 -5.47
C LEU A 406 -16.29 -19.15 -4.21
N ARG A 407 -17.56 -19.15 -3.77
CA ARG A 407 -18.06 -18.34 -2.65
C ARG A 407 -18.78 -19.22 -1.62
N ASP A 408 -18.82 -18.77 -0.37
CA ASP A 408 -19.62 -19.35 0.69
C ASP A 408 -21.09 -18.89 0.62
N GLU A 409 -21.92 -19.35 1.56
CA GLU A 409 -23.34 -19.02 1.65
C GLU A 409 -23.61 -17.53 1.94
N LEU A 410 -22.62 -16.78 2.42
CA LEU A 410 -22.70 -15.34 2.65
C LEU A 410 -22.25 -14.53 1.42
N GLY A 411 -21.82 -15.19 0.35
CA GLY A 411 -21.28 -14.56 -0.86
C GLY A 411 -19.80 -14.18 -0.77
N ASN A 412 -19.13 -14.50 0.33
CA ASN A 412 -17.72 -14.21 0.54
C ASN A 412 -16.86 -15.27 -0.18
N VAL A 413 -15.76 -14.87 -0.80
CA VAL A 413 -14.86 -15.77 -1.52
C VAL A 413 -14.30 -16.88 -0.62
N LEU A 414 -14.11 -18.09 -1.15
CA LEU A 414 -13.47 -19.23 -0.45
C LEU A 414 -11.94 -19.22 -0.61
N ARG A 415 -11.24 -19.77 0.39
CA ARG A 415 -9.77 -19.78 0.49
C ARG A 415 -9.20 -18.34 0.51
N GLY A 416 -8.00 -18.13 -0.05
CA GLY A 416 -7.25 -16.89 0.13
C GLY A 416 -6.70 -16.72 1.55
N ILE A 417 -5.94 -15.66 1.75
CA ILE A 417 -5.60 -15.14 3.07
C ILE A 417 -6.85 -14.43 3.61
N ARG A 418 -7.42 -14.99 4.68
CA ARG A 418 -8.62 -14.46 5.34
C ARG A 418 -8.23 -13.69 6.60
N LEU A 419 -8.22 -12.37 6.52
CA LEU A 419 -8.03 -11.50 7.67
C LEU A 419 -9.24 -11.55 8.60
N ALA A 420 -9.06 -11.26 9.89
CA ALA A 420 -10.17 -11.28 10.86
C ALA A 420 -11.39 -10.43 10.46
N PRO A 421 -11.26 -9.20 9.90
CA PRO A 421 -12.40 -8.42 9.38
C PRO A 421 -13.21 -9.13 8.29
N PHE A 422 -12.60 -10.10 7.58
CA PHE A 422 -13.26 -10.87 6.52
C PHE A 422 -13.75 -12.24 7.00
N GLU A 423 -12.97 -12.96 7.81
CA GLU A 423 -13.38 -14.28 8.31
C GLU A 423 -14.48 -14.19 9.36
N VAL A 424 -14.44 -13.15 10.21
CA VAL A 424 -15.49 -12.85 11.19
C VAL A 424 -16.37 -11.76 10.60
N ALA A 425 -17.01 -12.11 9.48
CA ALA A 425 -17.70 -11.19 8.60
C ALA A 425 -18.86 -10.47 9.31
N THR A 426 -18.90 -9.15 9.17
CA THR A 426 -20.05 -8.30 9.52
C THR A 426 -20.72 -7.69 8.28
N ALA A 427 -20.19 -8.01 7.10
CA ALA A 427 -20.62 -7.50 5.81
C ALA A 427 -20.29 -8.52 4.71
N LEU A 428 -20.96 -8.35 3.56
CA LEU A 428 -20.50 -8.90 2.29
C LEU A 428 -19.41 -7.98 1.75
N ASP A 429 -18.20 -8.51 1.64
CA ASP A 429 -17.06 -7.83 1.01
C ASP A 429 -16.61 -8.63 -0.21
N THR A 430 -16.51 -7.98 -1.37
CA THR A 430 -16.03 -8.63 -2.60
C THR A 430 -15.08 -7.74 -3.39
N GLY A 431 -14.28 -8.36 -4.25
CA GLY A 431 -13.35 -7.67 -5.14
C GLY A 431 -13.99 -7.09 -6.40
N TYR A 432 -15.31 -7.22 -6.61
CA TYR A 432 -15.98 -6.78 -7.83
C TYR A 432 -17.22 -5.92 -7.56
N ASN A 433 -17.47 -4.97 -8.47
CA ASN A 433 -18.70 -4.18 -8.49
C ASN A 433 -18.97 -3.70 -9.92
N GLU A 434 -20.23 -3.46 -10.23
CA GLU A 434 -20.65 -2.99 -11.55
C GLU A 434 -20.89 -1.48 -11.51
N ASN A 435 -20.81 -0.83 -12.66
CA ASN A 435 -21.35 0.52 -12.79
C ASN A 435 -22.89 0.44 -12.80
N ARG A 436 -23.57 1.48 -12.30
CA ARG A 436 -25.02 1.59 -12.48
C ARG A 436 -25.39 1.55 -13.97
N PRO A 437 -26.55 0.97 -14.34
CA PRO A 437 -26.97 0.88 -15.74
C PRO A 437 -26.89 2.23 -16.47
N GLY A 438 -26.25 2.23 -17.64
CA GLY A 438 -26.08 3.42 -18.47
C GLY A 438 -24.94 4.36 -18.07
N LEU A 439 -24.21 4.08 -16.97
CA LEU A 439 -23.03 4.84 -16.55
C LEU A 439 -21.74 4.08 -16.86
N GLY A 440 -20.72 4.79 -17.36
CA GLY A 440 -19.36 4.28 -17.48
C GLY A 440 -18.58 4.45 -16.18
N GLY A 441 -17.47 3.72 -16.04
CA GLY A 441 -16.60 3.84 -14.87
C GLY A 441 -15.76 2.60 -14.60
N LEU A 442 -14.92 2.70 -13.57
CA LEU A 442 -14.00 1.64 -13.14
C LEU A 442 -14.51 0.93 -11.88
N CYS A 443 -15.82 0.82 -11.67
CA CYS A 443 -16.39 0.16 -10.49
C CYS A 443 -15.95 -1.30 -10.34
N PHE A 444 -15.55 -1.97 -11.43
CA PHE A 444 -14.97 -3.30 -11.37
C PHE A 444 -13.66 -3.38 -10.56
N LEU A 445 -12.99 -2.24 -10.31
CA LEU A 445 -11.83 -2.13 -9.43
C LEU A 445 -12.18 -1.80 -7.97
N ASN A 446 -13.40 -1.33 -7.74
CA ASN A 446 -13.80 -0.81 -6.43
C ASN A 446 -14.27 -1.94 -5.52
N GLY A 447 -14.76 -3.06 -6.04
CA GLY A 447 -15.37 -4.06 -5.16
C GLY A 447 -16.60 -3.54 -4.41
N THR A 448 -17.11 -4.37 -3.52
CA THR A 448 -18.39 -4.15 -2.83
C THR A 448 -18.22 -4.25 -1.32
N HIS A 449 -18.95 -3.43 -0.57
CA HIS A 449 -19.12 -3.59 0.88
C HIS A 449 -20.58 -3.38 1.32
N VAL A 450 -21.29 -4.45 1.67
CA VAL A 450 -22.67 -4.37 2.14
C VAL A 450 -22.76 -4.93 3.56
N PRO A 451 -22.91 -4.07 4.59
CA PRO A 451 -23.11 -4.50 5.97
C PRO A 451 -24.30 -5.45 6.09
N PHE A 452 -24.14 -6.49 6.91
CA PHE A 452 -25.24 -7.39 7.22
C PHE A 452 -26.28 -6.69 8.08
N ASP A 453 -27.55 -7.08 7.90
CA ASP A 453 -28.62 -6.64 8.76
C ASP A 453 -28.45 -7.16 10.20
N THR A 454 -29.11 -6.49 11.14
CA THR A 454 -29.03 -6.82 12.58
C THR A 454 -29.43 -8.27 12.86
N GLY A 455 -30.44 -8.82 12.17
CA GLY A 455 -30.88 -10.21 12.39
C GLY A 455 -29.85 -11.24 11.92
N THR A 456 -29.14 -10.95 10.83
CA THR A 456 -28.00 -11.73 10.37
C THR A 456 -26.83 -11.64 11.36
N LEU A 457 -26.48 -10.44 11.84
CA LEU A 457 -25.43 -10.25 12.83
C LEU A 457 -25.74 -10.93 14.17
N ASP A 458 -26.99 -10.88 14.65
CA ASP A 458 -27.40 -11.51 15.91
C ASP A 458 -27.39 -13.04 15.80
N ARG A 459 -27.70 -13.58 14.62
CA ARG A 459 -27.59 -15.03 14.33
C ARG A 459 -26.13 -15.49 14.32
N LEU A 460 -25.24 -14.73 13.68
CA LEU A 460 -23.80 -15.05 13.61
C LEU A 460 -23.12 -14.84 14.97
N TYR A 461 -23.48 -13.76 15.66
CA TYR A 461 -22.85 -13.32 16.90
C TYR A 461 -23.90 -13.01 17.98
N PRO A 462 -24.40 -14.02 18.72
CA PRO A 462 -25.45 -13.82 19.73
C PRO A 462 -25.07 -12.93 20.92
N SER A 463 -23.81 -12.52 21.03
CA SER A 463 -23.35 -11.57 22.05
C SER A 463 -22.08 -10.85 21.58
N PRO A 464 -21.75 -9.68 22.16
CA PRO A 464 -20.51 -8.98 21.82
C PRO A 464 -19.28 -9.76 22.26
N GLY A 465 -19.42 -10.57 23.32
CA GLY A 465 -18.35 -11.46 23.78
C GLY A 465 -18.04 -12.57 22.78
N ARG A 466 -19.06 -13.12 22.11
CA ARG A 466 -18.88 -14.13 21.05
C ARG A 466 -18.10 -13.53 19.89
N TYR A 467 -18.57 -12.41 19.33
CA TYR A 467 -17.89 -11.71 18.23
C TYR A 467 -16.42 -11.44 18.56
N ARG A 468 -16.14 -10.79 19.69
CA ARG A 468 -14.75 -10.44 20.08
C ARG A 468 -13.87 -11.68 20.27
N SER A 469 -14.39 -12.76 20.84
CA SER A 469 -13.63 -13.99 21.04
C SER A 469 -13.26 -14.67 19.73
N GLU A 470 -14.18 -14.72 18.77
CA GLU A 470 -13.92 -15.27 17.44
C GLU A 470 -12.94 -14.40 16.66
N PHE A 471 -13.15 -13.07 16.70
CA PHE A 471 -12.26 -12.11 16.05
C PHE A 471 -10.83 -12.23 16.59
N ALA A 472 -10.66 -12.23 17.92
CA ALA A 472 -9.34 -12.37 18.54
C ALA A 472 -8.66 -13.70 18.21
N ARG A 473 -9.43 -14.80 18.11
CA ARG A 473 -8.91 -16.10 17.66
C ARG A 473 -8.31 -16.00 16.25
N VAL A 474 -9.00 -15.32 15.34
CA VAL A 474 -8.56 -15.15 13.95
C VAL A 474 -7.38 -14.19 13.86
N VAL A 475 -7.40 -13.04 14.55
CA VAL A 475 -6.26 -12.11 14.60
C VAL A 475 -4.99 -12.83 15.05
N ASN A 476 -5.07 -13.58 16.14
CA ASN A 476 -3.93 -14.35 16.65
C ASN A 476 -3.46 -15.42 15.64
N ARG A 477 -4.36 -15.97 14.82
CA ARG A 477 -3.99 -16.89 13.74
C ARG A 477 -3.30 -16.14 12.60
N ASN A 478 -3.83 -14.99 12.16
CA ASN A 478 -3.21 -14.18 11.12
C ASN A 478 -1.78 -13.76 11.50
N VAL A 479 -1.52 -13.42 12.77
CA VAL A 479 -0.16 -13.14 13.28
C VAL A 479 0.73 -14.38 13.25
N ARG A 480 0.24 -15.52 13.76
CA ARG A 480 1.02 -16.77 13.77
C ARG A 480 1.37 -17.27 12.36
N GLU A 481 0.49 -17.04 11.40
CA GLU A 481 0.69 -17.40 10.00
C GLU A 481 1.54 -16.36 9.24
N GLY A 482 1.88 -15.24 9.86
CA GLY A 482 2.72 -14.19 9.27
C GLY A 482 1.99 -13.25 8.32
N PHE A 483 0.66 -13.23 8.28
CA PHE A 483 -0.10 -12.35 7.37
C PHE A 483 -0.44 -10.98 7.97
N VAL A 484 -0.16 -10.77 9.25
CA VAL A 484 -0.41 -9.55 10.03
C VAL A 484 0.71 -9.37 11.05
N LEU A 485 1.21 -8.15 11.22
CA LEU A 485 2.22 -7.83 12.24
C LEU A 485 1.60 -7.74 13.65
N PRO A 486 2.33 -8.07 14.72
CA PRO A 486 1.83 -7.99 16.10
C PRO A 486 1.27 -6.61 16.48
N GLU A 487 1.86 -5.53 15.98
CA GLU A 487 1.47 -4.15 16.21
C GLU A 487 0.13 -3.84 15.55
N ASP A 488 -0.05 -4.27 14.29
CA ASP A 488 -1.29 -4.13 13.53
C ASP A 488 -2.43 -4.93 14.16
N ALA A 489 -2.12 -6.11 14.72
CA ALA A 489 -3.09 -6.91 15.46
C ALA A 489 -3.69 -6.18 16.67
N GLN A 490 -2.95 -5.27 17.31
CA GLN A 490 -3.50 -4.47 18.41
C GLN A 490 -4.56 -3.51 17.93
N GLU A 491 -4.37 -2.90 16.76
CA GLU A 491 -5.37 -2.02 16.15
C GLU A 491 -6.62 -2.81 15.77
N MET A 492 -6.45 -3.96 15.11
CA MET A 492 -7.55 -4.86 14.76
C MET A 492 -8.42 -5.24 15.98
N LEU A 493 -7.78 -5.54 17.12
CA LEU A 493 -8.48 -5.87 18.37
C LEU A 493 -9.20 -4.66 19.00
N ARG A 494 -8.64 -3.45 18.86
CA ARG A 494 -9.30 -2.20 19.28
C ARG A 494 -10.56 -1.95 18.45
N ASP A 495 -10.45 -2.04 17.12
CA ASP A 495 -11.58 -1.88 16.20
C ASP A 495 -12.70 -2.90 16.46
N ALA A 496 -12.34 -4.17 16.68
CA ALA A 496 -13.31 -5.19 17.05
C ALA A 496 -14.00 -4.92 18.40
N SER A 497 -13.34 -4.23 19.32
CA SER A 497 -13.93 -3.87 20.62
C SER A 497 -14.96 -2.74 20.49
N ALA A 498 -14.75 -1.83 19.54
CA ALA A 498 -15.67 -0.75 19.20
C ALA A 498 -16.87 -1.20 18.35
N SER A 499 -16.76 -2.33 17.66
CA SER A 499 -17.82 -2.89 16.81
C SER A 499 -19.19 -3.02 17.50
N LEU A 500 -20.25 -2.82 16.69
CA LEU A 500 -21.64 -3.00 17.09
C LEU A 500 -22.10 -4.46 17.03
N ALA A 501 -21.29 -5.35 16.43
CA ALA A 501 -21.64 -6.76 16.25
C ALA A 501 -21.99 -7.46 17.58
N GLY A 502 -23.11 -8.18 17.56
CA GLY A 502 -23.66 -8.91 18.71
C GLY A 502 -24.19 -8.04 19.85
N ARG A 503 -24.37 -6.73 19.64
CA ARG A 503 -24.99 -5.83 20.63
C ARG A 503 -26.51 -5.72 20.47
N GLY A 504 -27.11 -6.34 19.45
CA GLY A 504 -28.54 -6.18 19.14
C GLY A 504 -28.91 -4.75 18.75
N LEU A 505 -27.96 -3.98 18.22
CA LEU A 505 -28.16 -2.58 17.83
C LEU A 505 -28.39 -2.47 16.32
N GLN A 506 -29.42 -1.73 15.94
CA GLN A 506 -29.66 -1.31 14.56
C GLN A 506 -28.73 -0.16 14.21
N CYS A 507 -28.08 -0.26 13.05
CA CYS A 507 -27.25 0.80 12.51
C CYS A 507 -27.69 1.20 11.11
N GLY A 508 -28.51 2.25 11.04
CA GLY A 508 -29.03 2.85 9.82
C GLY A 508 -28.09 3.91 9.24
N SER A 509 -28.62 4.77 8.36
CA SER A 509 -27.81 5.65 7.51
C SER A 509 -26.81 6.55 8.25
N LEU A 510 -27.16 7.03 9.45
CA LEU A 510 -26.32 7.95 10.26
C LEU A 510 -25.17 7.27 11.02
N CYS A 511 -25.11 5.94 11.05
CA CYS A 511 -23.95 5.23 11.60
C CYS A 511 -23.35 4.18 10.66
N ALA A 512 -24.09 3.70 9.66
CA ALA A 512 -23.61 2.63 8.80
C ALA A 512 -22.48 3.08 7.86
N ASN A 513 -21.48 2.24 7.69
CA ASN A 513 -20.41 2.41 6.70
C ASN A 513 -20.84 1.82 5.34
N VAL A 514 -21.56 2.58 4.51
CA VAL A 514 -22.17 2.05 3.27
C VAL A 514 -21.97 2.92 2.03
N ALA A 515 -21.36 4.10 2.14
CA ALA A 515 -21.08 4.95 0.99
C ALA A 515 -19.88 5.88 1.24
N GLN A 516 -19.66 6.83 0.33
CA GLN A 516 -18.64 7.85 0.44
C GLN A 516 -19.18 9.10 1.12
N PHE A 517 -18.35 9.81 1.88
CA PHE A 517 -18.70 11.14 2.38
C PHE A 517 -18.58 12.17 1.25
N PRO A 518 -19.51 13.13 1.05
CA PRO A 518 -20.73 13.40 1.82
C PRO A 518 -22.00 12.74 1.28
N ILE A 519 -21.91 11.80 0.34
CA ILE A 519 -23.09 11.16 -0.28
C ILE A 519 -23.99 10.52 0.78
N GLN A 520 -23.39 9.85 1.76
CA GLN A 520 -24.10 9.37 2.93
C GLN A 520 -23.26 9.64 4.18
N PRO A 521 -23.51 10.74 4.90
CA PRO A 521 -22.75 11.03 6.11
C PRO A 521 -23.08 10.01 7.20
N SER A 522 -22.06 9.40 7.79
CA SER A 522 -22.24 8.53 8.95
C SER A 522 -21.08 8.64 9.94
N THR A 523 -21.36 8.32 11.20
CA THR A 523 -20.36 8.31 12.28
C THR A 523 -19.22 7.31 12.03
N GLN A 524 -19.49 6.15 11.43
CA GLN A 524 -18.44 5.20 11.03
C GLN A 524 -17.57 5.73 9.88
N LEU A 525 -18.16 6.45 8.91
CA LEU A 525 -17.38 7.04 7.83
C LEU A 525 -16.46 8.16 8.35
N LEU A 526 -16.95 9.00 9.26
CA LEU A 526 -16.10 9.97 9.94
C LEU A 526 -14.97 9.27 10.70
N ARG A 527 -15.28 8.17 11.41
CA ARG A 527 -14.28 7.36 12.13
C ARG A 527 -13.17 6.87 11.21
N ASP A 528 -13.51 6.32 10.05
CA ASP A 528 -12.54 5.83 9.07
C ASP A 528 -11.66 6.97 8.54
N HIS A 529 -12.25 8.11 8.18
CA HIS A 529 -11.51 9.29 7.75
C HIS A 529 -10.58 9.83 8.84
N THR A 530 -10.92 9.70 10.13
CA THR A 530 -10.02 10.05 11.23
C THR A 530 -8.91 9.00 11.42
N GLN A 531 -9.26 7.71 11.37
CA GLN A 531 -8.34 6.60 11.63
C GLN A 531 -7.20 6.58 10.63
N PHE A 532 -7.50 6.68 9.34
CA PHE A 532 -6.50 6.49 8.30
C PHE A 532 -5.54 7.67 8.13
N LEU A 533 -5.79 8.81 8.77
CA LEU A 533 -4.82 9.91 8.85
C LEU A 533 -3.73 9.66 9.89
N TYR A 534 -3.85 8.59 10.68
CA TYR A 534 -2.83 8.16 11.64
C TYR A 534 -2.31 9.32 12.52
N LEU A 535 -3.23 10.15 13.02
CA LEU A 535 -2.92 11.38 13.74
C LEU A 535 -2.22 11.08 15.08
N ASP A 536 -1.18 11.85 15.42
CA ASP A 536 -0.62 11.79 16.77
C ASP A 536 -1.66 12.29 17.79
N GLY A 537 -2.00 11.44 18.76
CA GLY A 537 -3.11 11.66 19.70
C GLY A 537 -4.52 11.35 19.14
N GLY A 538 -4.62 10.75 17.95
CA GLY A 538 -5.90 10.40 17.30
C GLY A 538 -6.78 9.43 18.08
N GLU A 539 -6.21 8.63 18.99
CA GLU A 539 -6.94 7.65 19.83
C GLU A 539 -8.09 8.31 20.65
N ARG A 540 -7.91 9.57 21.09
CA ARG A 540 -9.00 10.30 21.77
C ARG A 540 -10.16 10.60 20.81
N LEU A 541 -9.85 11.00 19.58
CA LEU A 541 -10.85 11.28 18.56
C LEU A 541 -11.62 10.01 18.19
N LEU A 542 -10.91 8.90 17.97
CA LEU A 542 -11.52 7.60 17.68
C LEU A 542 -12.46 7.15 18.82
N GLY A 543 -12.03 7.29 20.08
CA GLY A 543 -12.87 6.95 21.23
C GLY A 543 -14.14 7.82 21.35
N LEU A 544 -14.10 9.08 20.92
CA LEU A 544 -15.28 9.96 20.83
C LEU A 544 -16.23 9.47 19.73
N LEU A 545 -15.69 9.14 18.55
CA LEU A 545 -16.47 8.64 17.42
C LEU A 545 -17.07 7.24 17.68
N ASP A 546 -16.39 6.37 18.43
CA ASP A 546 -16.92 5.09 18.87
C ASP A 546 -18.16 5.26 19.75
N ARG A 547 -18.13 6.22 20.69
CA ARG A 547 -19.27 6.54 21.56
C ARG A 547 -20.40 7.23 20.80
N ALA A 548 -20.07 8.13 19.87
CA ALA A 548 -21.04 8.75 18.98
C ALA A 548 -21.77 7.68 18.14
N THR A 549 -21.01 6.81 17.48
CA THR A 549 -21.52 5.69 16.66
C THR A 549 -22.46 4.81 17.47
N ARG A 550 -22.05 4.40 18.67
CA ARG A 550 -22.88 3.60 19.56
C ARG A 550 -24.17 4.34 19.97
N SER A 551 -24.07 5.63 20.30
CA SER A 551 -25.24 6.43 20.70
C SER A 551 -26.24 6.56 19.55
N VAL A 552 -25.77 6.79 18.32
CA VAL A 552 -26.63 6.81 17.12
C VAL A 552 -27.33 5.46 16.94
N ALA A 553 -26.59 4.35 17.01
CA ALA A 553 -27.16 3.02 16.85
C ALA A 553 -28.19 2.67 17.95
N GLU A 554 -27.93 3.06 19.21
CA GLU A 554 -28.90 2.90 20.29
C GLU A 554 -30.19 3.70 20.04
N GLY A 555 -30.10 4.94 19.53
CA GLY A 555 -31.26 5.75 19.17
C GLY A 555 -32.05 5.24 17.97
N GLN A 556 -31.38 4.54 17.04
CA GLN A 556 -32.04 3.85 15.93
C GLN A 556 -32.71 2.54 16.38
N THR A 557 -32.16 1.90 17.41
CA THR A 557 -32.71 0.65 17.98
C THR A 557 -33.94 0.89 18.85
N ASP A 558 -33.93 1.96 19.66
CA ASP A 558 -35.05 2.34 20.53
C ASP A 558 -35.62 3.71 20.12
N PRO A 559 -36.62 3.74 19.22
CA PRO A 559 -37.27 4.98 18.81
C PRO A 559 -37.87 5.80 19.96
N THR A 560 -38.20 5.17 21.10
CA THR A 560 -38.81 5.89 22.24
C THR A 560 -37.80 6.75 22.99
N LYS A 561 -36.51 6.45 22.86
CA LYS A 561 -35.39 7.21 23.47
C LYS A 561 -34.47 7.83 22.44
N GLN A 562 -34.88 7.84 21.17
CA GLN A 562 -34.04 8.30 20.07
C GLN A 562 -33.46 9.69 20.31
N ALA A 563 -34.30 10.64 20.74
CA ALA A 563 -33.86 12.01 21.03
C ALA A 563 -32.75 12.08 22.10
N ASP A 564 -32.85 11.29 23.17
CA ASP A 564 -31.84 11.25 24.24
C ASP A 564 -30.51 10.63 23.78
N HIS A 565 -30.60 9.63 22.92
CA HIS A 565 -29.43 8.99 22.32
C HIS A 565 -28.76 9.88 21.27
N TYR A 566 -29.53 10.56 20.43
CA TYR A 566 -29.02 11.51 19.43
C TYR A 566 -28.43 12.75 20.10
N ALA A 567 -29.04 13.27 21.18
CA ALA A 567 -28.47 14.36 21.97
C ALA A 567 -27.10 13.99 22.57
N ARG A 568 -26.93 12.74 23.01
CA ARG A 568 -25.61 12.22 23.44
C ARG A 568 -24.62 12.14 22.27
N ALA A 569 -25.03 11.61 21.12
CA ALA A 569 -24.18 11.55 19.94
C ALA A 569 -23.70 12.94 19.51
N VAL A 570 -24.59 13.94 19.49
CA VAL A 570 -24.26 15.34 19.21
C VAL A 570 -23.21 15.86 20.19
N LYS A 571 -23.35 15.58 21.49
CA LYS A 571 -22.37 16.00 22.49
C LYS A 571 -20.99 15.38 22.23
N GLU A 572 -20.93 14.09 21.92
CA GLU A 572 -19.67 13.41 21.58
C GLU A 572 -19.03 13.98 20.32
N LEU A 573 -19.82 14.35 19.30
CA LEU A 573 -19.32 15.02 18.08
C LEU A 573 -18.82 16.44 18.34
N GLN A 574 -19.45 17.20 19.24
CA GLN A 574 -18.97 18.52 19.65
C GLN A 574 -17.66 18.42 20.45
N GLU A 575 -17.53 17.40 21.31
CA GLU A 575 -16.28 17.09 22.00
C GLU A 575 -15.18 16.64 21.02
N TYR A 576 -15.55 15.96 19.93
CA TYR A 576 -14.66 15.64 18.82
C TYR A 576 -14.16 16.90 18.11
N GLU A 577 -15.04 17.85 17.76
CA GLU A 577 -14.63 19.13 17.14
C GLU A 577 -13.66 19.92 18.05
N ALA A 578 -13.93 19.97 19.36
CA ALA A 578 -13.05 20.65 20.31
C ALA A 578 -11.68 19.96 20.44
N ALA A 579 -11.65 18.63 20.44
CA ALA A 579 -10.41 17.86 20.48
C ALA A 579 -9.63 18.02 19.17
N LEU A 580 -10.30 18.02 18.02
CA LEU A 580 -9.70 18.27 16.71
C LEU A 580 -9.05 19.66 16.64
N ALA A 581 -9.75 20.69 17.09
CA ALA A 581 -9.20 22.05 17.16
C ALA A 581 -7.97 22.14 18.09
N THR A 582 -7.93 21.33 19.15
CA THR A 582 -6.74 21.24 20.03
C THR A 582 -5.56 20.61 19.30
N LEU A 583 -5.79 19.60 18.46
CA LEU A 583 -4.74 18.98 17.63
C LEU A 583 -4.23 19.94 16.56
N GLU A 584 -5.11 20.70 15.93
CA GLU A 584 -4.76 21.72 14.95
C GLU A 584 -3.90 22.84 15.58
N GLN A 585 -4.31 23.36 16.75
CA GLN A 585 -3.56 24.42 17.46
C GLN A 585 -2.12 24.03 17.83
N ARG A 586 -1.86 22.74 18.05
CA ARG A 586 -0.50 22.23 18.34
C ARG A 586 0.25 21.75 17.08
N GLY A 587 -0.36 21.86 15.90
CA GLY A 587 0.22 21.46 14.62
C GLY A 587 0.19 19.96 14.32
N ALA A 588 -0.59 19.17 15.07
CA ALA A 588 -0.70 17.71 14.86
C ALA A 588 -1.72 17.31 13.77
N VAL A 589 -2.49 18.28 13.26
CA VAL A 589 -3.46 18.15 12.18
C VAL A 589 -3.34 19.40 11.31
N THR A 590 -3.37 19.24 9.98
CA THR A 590 -3.32 20.39 9.07
C THR A 590 -4.66 21.13 9.02
N PRO A 591 -4.70 22.42 8.68
CA PRO A 591 -5.95 23.15 8.50
C PRO A 591 -6.90 22.45 7.50
N GLU A 592 -6.39 21.90 6.40
CA GLU A 592 -7.20 21.19 5.41
C GLU A 592 -7.87 19.92 5.97
N GLN A 593 -7.15 19.18 6.83
CA GLN A 593 -7.70 18.02 7.53
C GLN A 593 -8.71 18.43 8.60
N ALA A 594 -8.39 19.45 9.39
CA ALA A 594 -9.29 19.97 10.41
C ALA A 594 -10.61 20.45 9.78
N ASP A 595 -10.54 21.19 8.67
CA ASP A 595 -11.69 21.65 7.90
C ASP A 595 -12.51 20.48 7.34
N LEU A 596 -11.85 19.46 6.78
CA LEU A 596 -12.53 18.28 6.23
C LEU A 596 -13.28 17.52 7.34
N LEU A 597 -12.56 17.14 8.40
CA LEU A 597 -13.09 16.34 9.49
C LEU A 597 -14.13 17.09 10.34
N GLY A 598 -13.89 18.37 10.59
CA GLY A 598 -14.83 19.25 11.29
C GLY A 598 -16.10 19.46 10.48
N GLY A 599 -15.97 19.71 9.17
CA GLY A 599 -17.13 19.80 8.27
C GLY A 599 -17.97 18.53 8.26
N TYR A 600 -17.35 17.35 8.33
CA TYR A 600 -18.06 16.07 8.41
C TYR A 600 -18.82 15.91 9.73
N ALA A 601 -18.19 16.29 10.85
CA ALA A 601 -18.84 16.30 12.16
C ALA A 601 -20.05 17.26 12.20
N GLN A 602 -19.93 18.44 11.60
CA GLN A 602 -21.01 19.44 11.53
C GLN A 602 -22.22 18.96 10.75
N ILE A 603 -22.00 18.29 9.61
CA ILE A 603 -23.07 17.65 8.84
C ILE A 603 -23.80 16.62 9.71
N LEU A 604 -23.07 15.75 10.41
CA LEU A 604 -23.67 14.76 11.30
C LEU A 604 -24.44 15.39 12.47
N ILE A 605 -23.91 16.47 13.06
CA ILE A 605 -24.61 17.20 14.14
C ILE A 605 -25.92 17.79 13.63
N ALA A 606 -25.94 18.33 12.40
CA ALA A 606 -27.16 18.87 11.80
C ALA A 606 -28.20 17.76 11.56
N GLU A 607 -27.79 16.63 10.98
CA GLU A 607 -28.65 15.48 10.70
C GLU A 607 -29.22 14.83 11.99
N LEU A 608 -28.45 14.81 13.09
CA LEU A 608 -28.91 14.24 14.37
C LEU A 608 -29.85 15.19 15.15
N ARG A 609 -29.90 16.47 14.78
CA ARG A 609 -30.80 17.48 15.39
C ARG A 609 -32.10 17.66 14.61
N GLY A 610 -32.05 17.42 13.30
CA GLY A 610 -33.23 17.37 12.43
C GLY A 610 -34.08 16.15 12.74
#